data_AF-A0A5C9EI80-F1
#
_entry.id   AF-A0A5C9EI80-F1
#
_cell.length_a   1.000
_cell.length_b   1.000
_cell.length_c   1.000
_cell.angle_alpha   90.00
_cell.angle_beta   90.00
_cell.angle_gamma   90.00
#
_symmetry.space_group_name_H-M   'P 1'
#
loop_
_entity.id
_entity.type
_entity.pdbx_description
1 polymer ?
#
loop_
_entity_poly.entity_id
_entity_poly.type
_entity_poly.pdbx_seq_one_letter_code
_entity_poly.pdbx_strand_id
1 'polypeptide(L)'
;MRKIFISTTHQLVVEDEDFMEYLKTAKDKNLITVDPTSIQLTEEGKQLVEIGYLQTAQITHYLEKLLSEKAVLILTAICLIILSSLKIFIGYQLSSQAMISEGFENLSDFIKIVIIFAIGIKLGKDKTASILIIFLMLFTGGTMIWSSINALLDLSPINPTVQAFLISFLSIVFNYGLMYVKGLVGRISGNLSLLSDSKDSQLNVMISIGVIIGLIFSILKYYFVDSIVGLIIAIIIFKEGIEFLWELRKTAKEDFDISDIKVYGDNLYQNRLTGYILASIRRENITRAHLLDNFKKGLSIGRIYYQGFADFFYKELGPKIAEKHLDRLIEDKYIKEDHGELLLNLKGLKAFYEAKAKEYESRAKDISYRRKPRKGAIICLVILILLILVILFAEDINLWFQSF
;
A
#
# COMPACT_ATOMS: atom_id res chain seq x y z
N MET A 1 -33.30 -2.28 -7.39
CA MET A 1 -32.04 -1.80 -8.01
C MET A 1 -30.87 -2.66 -7.53
N ARG A 2 -29.95 -3.02 -8.43
CA ARG A 2 -28.93 -4.04 -8.15
C ARG A 2 -27.91 -3.47 -7.16
N LYS A 3 -27.94 -3.98 -5.93
CA LYS A 3 -27.05 -3.61 -4.83
C LYS A 3 -25.60 -4.07 -5.06
N ILE A 4 -25.16 -4.29 -6.29
CA ILE A 4 -23.89 -4.96 -6.61
C ILE A 4 -22.73 -4.15 -6.04
N PHE A 5 -21.89 -4.82 -5.25
CA PHE A 5 -20.62 -4.30 -4.78
C PHE A 5 -19.50 -5.09 -5.45
N ILE A 6 -18.60 -4.38 -6.13
CA ILE A 6 -17.40 -4.94 -6.72
C ILE A 6 -16.26 -4.02 -6.33
N SER A 7 -15.28 -4.56 -5.60
CA SER A 7 -14.15 -3.78 -5.14
C SER A 7 -13.24 -3.29 -6.27
N THR A 8 -13.22 -3.97 -7.41
CA THR A 8 -12.36 -3.63 -8.55
C THR A 8 -12.96 -2.58 -9.49
N THR A 9 -14.27 -2.31 -9.42
CA THR A 9 -14.89 -1.33 -10.33
C THR A 9 -14.62 0.09 -9.88
N HIS A 10 -14.48 1.01 -10.84
CA HIS A 10 -14.38 2.43 -10.51
C HIS A 10 -15.69 3.08 -10.06
N GLN A 11 -16.80 2.35 -10.19
CA GLN A 11 -18.14 2.77 -9.82
C GLN A 11 -18.35 2.74 -8.30
N LEU A 12 -18.92 3.79 -7.73
CA LEU A 12 -19.22 3.84 -6.30
C LEU A 12 -20.42 2.96 -5.93
N VAL A 13 -21.52 3.14 -6.65
CA VAL A 13 -22.76 2.36 -6.57
C VAL A 13 -23.37 2.33 -7.96
N VAL A 14 -23.98 1.21 -8.36
CA VAL A 14 -24.67 1.11 -9.66
C VAL A 14 -25.98 1.89 -9.60
N GLU A 15 -26.07 2.92 -10.46
CA GLU A 15 -27.22 3.79 -10.65
C GLU A 15 -28.07 3.31 -11.85
N ASP A 16 -29.30 3.80 -11.96
CA ASP A 16 -30.20 3.39 -13.06
C ASP A 16 -29.69 3.90 -14.42
N GLU A 17 -29.03 5.06 -14.43
CA GLU A 17 -28.35 5.61 -15.61
C GLU A 17 -27.25 4.66 -16.11
N ASP A 18 -26.48 4.06 -15.20
CA ASP A 18 -25.44 3.09 -15.54
C ASP A 18 -26.04 1.85 -16.21
N PHE A 19 -27.15 1.36 -15.67
CA PHE A 19 -27.84 0.20 -16.23
C PHE A 19 -28.30 0.49 -17.67
N MET A 20 -28.88 1.67 -17.90
CA MET A 20 -29.32 2.09 -19.23
C MET A 20 -28.15 2.25 -20.20
N GLU A 21 -27.02 2.78 -19.74
CA GLU A 21 -25.77 2.88 -20.52
C GLU A 21 -25.25 1.49 -20.93
N TYR A 22 -25.16 0.55 -19.98
CA TYR A 22 -24.73 -0.82 -20.27
C TYR A 22 -25.69 -1.57 -21.18
N LEU A 23 -27.01 -1.39 -20.97
CA LEU A 23 -28.05 -1.99 -21.82
C LEU A 23 -27.93 -1.48 -23.26
N LYS A 24 -27.77 -0.17 -23.44
CA LYS A 24 -27.56 0.45 -24.76
C LYS A 24 -26.29 -0.10 -25.41
N THR A 25 -25.18 -0.13 -24.68
CA THR A 25 -23.90 -0.66 -25.18
C THR A 25 -24.01 -2.13 -25.60
N ALA A 26 -24.72 -2.95 -24.83
CA ALA A 26 -24.95 -4.35 -25.16
C ALA A 26 -25.83 -4.49 -26.42
N LYS A 27 -26.85 -3.65 -26.57
CA LYS A 27 -27.69 -3.60 -27.77
C LYS A 27 -26.91 -3.16 -29.01
N ASP A 28 -26.12 -2.09 -28.91
CA ASP A 28 -25.30 -1.55 -30.00
C ASP A 28 -24.24 -2.57 -30.48
N LYS A 29 -23.80 -3.47 -29.59
CA LYS A 29 -22.88 -4.57 -29.89
C LYS A 29 -23.58 -5.89 -30.26
N ASN A 30 -24.90 -5.91 -30.41
CA ASN A 30 -25.71 -7.11 -30.70
C ASN A 30 -25.55 -8.27 -29.69
N LEU A 31 -25.26 -7.96 -28.42
CA LEU A 31 -25.04 -8.95 -27.36
C LEU A 31 -26.36 -9.41 -26.70
N ILE A 32 -27.43 -8.64 -26.86
CA ILE A 32 -28.74 -8.91 -26.25
C ILE A 32 -29.87 -8.69 -27.25
N THR A 33 -30.96 -9.43 -27.06
CA THR A 33 -32.27 -9.16 -27.65
C THR A 33 -33.20 -8.63 -26.56
N VAL A 34 -33.95 -7.59 -26.89
CA VAL A 34 -34.87 -6.93 -25.96
C VAL A 34 -36.29 -7.08 -26.50
N ASP A 35 -37.07 -7.92 -25.83
CA ASP A 35 -38.50 -8.06 -26.04
C ASP A 35 -39.27 -7.14 -25.07
N PRO A 36 -40.56 -6.86 -25.31
CA PRO A 36 -41.36 -6.00 -24.42
C PRO A 36 -41.40 -6.45 -22.95
N THR A 37 -41.18 -7.75 -22.70
CA THR A 37 -41.27 -8.36 -21.36
C THR A 37 -39.99 -9.04 -20.90
N SER A 38 -38.96 -9.18 -21.75
CA SER A 38 -37.75 -9.92 -21.40
C SER A 38 -36.50 -9.43 -22.12
N ILE A 39 -35.35 -9.62 -21.49
CA ILE A 39 -34.03 -9.38 -22.09
C ILE A 39 -33.34 -10.74 -22.17
N GLN A 40 -32.91 -11.16 -23.36
CA GLN A 40 -32.19 -12.40 -23.58
C GLN A 40 -30.80 -12.13 -24.16
N LEU A 41 -29.85 -13.02 -23.90
CA LEU A 41 -28.51 -12.96 -24.51
C LEU A 41 -28.56 -13.58 -25.90
N THR A 42 -27.91 -12.94 -26.87
CA THR A 42 -27.59 -13.59 -28.16
C THR A 42 -26.53 -14.67 -27.94
N GLU A 43 -26.29 -15.53 -28.94
CA GLU A 43 -25.20 -16.52 -28.85
C GLU A 43 -23.83 -15.86 -28.62
N GLU A 44 -23.58 -14.73 -29.30
CA GLU A 44 -22.37 -13.90 -29.09
C GLU A 44 -22.33 -13.34 -27.66
N GLY A 45 -23.48 -12.88 -27.13
CA GLY A 45 -23.62 -12.45 -25.75
C GLY A 45 -23.32 -13.56 -24.74
N LYS A 46 -23.82 -14.78 -24.98
CA LYS A 46 -23.55 -15.95 -24.12
C LYS A 46 -22.07 -16.30 -24.12
N GLN A 47 -21.44 -16.36 -25.30
CA GLN A 47 -20.00 -16.62 -25.43
C GLN A 47 -19.17 -15.56 -24.72
N LEU A 48 -19.52 -14.28 -24.86
CA LEU A 48 -18.81 -13.19 -24.19
C LEU A 48 -18.91 -13.30 -22.66
N VAL A 49 -20.10 -13.62 -22.14
CA VAL A 49 -20.31 -13.83 -20.69
C VAL A 49 -19.49 -15.01 -20.19
N GLU A 50 -19.48 -16.13 -20.93
CA GLU A 50 -18.71 -17.32 -20.58
C GLU A 50 -17.20 -17.05 -20.59
N ILE A 51 -16.67 -16.45 -21.66
CA ILE A 51 -15.25 -16.07 -21.77
C ILE A 51 -14.89 -15.08 -20.65
N GLY A 52 -15.74 -14.08 -20.40
CA GLY A 52 -15.54 -13.10 -19.33
C GLY A 52 -15.48 -13.76 -17.96
N TYR A 53 -16.37 -14.72 -17.68
CA TYR A 53 -16.38 -15.48 -16.44
C TYR A 53 -15.12 -16.35 -16.29
N LEU A 54 -14.73 -17.09 -17.34
CA LEU A 54 -13.53 -17.93 -17.32
C LEU A 54 -12.24 -17.11 -17.15
N GLN A 55 -12.13 -15.98 -17.85
CA GLN A 55 -11.01 -15.05 -17.67
C GLN A 55 -10.96 -14.50 -16.25
N THR A 56 -12.11 -14.09 -15.71
CA THR A 56 -12.23 -13.60 -14.34
C THR A 56 -11.78 -14.68 -13.35
N ALA A 57 -12.21 -15.93 -13.54
CA ALA A 57 -11.83 -17.05 -12.68
C ALA A 57 -10.33 -17.39 -12.76
N GLN A 58 -9.76 -17.37 -13.96
CA GLN A 58 -8.33 -17.66 -14.15
C GLN A 58 -7.47 -16.54 -13.55
N ILE A 59 -7.79 -15.28 -13.81
CA ILE A 59 -7.05 -14.13 -13.23
C ILE A 59 -7.20 -14.15 -11.70
N THR A 60 -8.40 -14.45 -11.20
CA THR A 60 -8.70 -14.63 -9.78
C THR A 60 -7.74 -15.62 -9.13
N HIS A 61 -7.57 -16.81 -9.72
CA HIS A 61 -6.71 -17.84 -9.16
C HIS A 61 -5.25 -17.39 -8.97
N TYR A 62 -4.69 -16.67 -9.96
CA TYR A 62 -3.30 -16.17 -9.87
C TYR A 62 -3.19 -14.99 -8.90
N LEU A 63 -4.14 -14.06 -8.94
CA LEU A 63 -4.14 -12.89 -8.06
C LEU A 63 -4.34 -13.27 -6.59
N GLU A 64 -5.17 -14.27 -6.27
CA GLU A 64 -5.36 -14.78 -4.90
C GLU A 64 -4.03 -15.23 -4.28
N LYS A 65 -3.19 -15.90 -5.08
CA LYS A 65 -1.88 -16.35 -4.62
C LYS A 65 -0.91 -15.20 -4.42
N LEU A 66 -0.90 -14.21 -5.32
CA LEU A 66 0.08 -13.11 -5.34
C LEU A 66 -0.27 -11.96 -4.38
N LEU A 67 -1.55 -11.61 -4.24
CA LEU A 67 -2.03 -10.47 -3.46
C LEU A 67 -2.62 -10.86 -2.10
N SER A 68 -2.35 -12.08 -1.62
CA SER A 68 -2.72 -12.46 -0.25
C SER A 68 -1.84 -11.74 0.77
N GLU A 69 -2.39 -11.43 1.94
CA GLU A 69 -1.65 -10.78 3.04
C GLU A 69 -0.37 -11.57 3.39
N LYS A 70 -0.47 -12.90 3.41
CA LYS A 70 0.67 -13.79 3.65
C LYS A 70 1.75 -13.66 2.58
N ALA A 71 1.36 -13.63 1.30
CA ALA A 71 2.32 -13.48 0.20
C ALA A 71 3.02 -12.12 0.26
N VAL A 72 2.29 -11.04 0.55
CA VAL A 72 2.85 -9.70 0.71
C VAL A 72 3.84 -9.64 1.88
N LEU A 73 3.51 -10.24 3.01
CA LEU A 73 4.41 -10.30 4.17
C LEU A 73 5.68 -11.12 3.87
N ILE A 74 5.56 -12.27 3.20
CA ILE A 74 6.72 -13.08 2.79
C ILE A 74 7.60 -12.32 1.80
N LEU A 75 7.01 -11.69 0.78
CA LEU A 75 7.73 -10.86 -0.18
C LEU A 75 8.47 -9.72 0.53
N THR A 76 7.80 -9.04 1.46
CA THR A 76 8.39 -7.97 2.27
C THR A 76 9.59 -8.48 3.06
N ALA A 77 9.45 -9.61 3.76
CA ALA A 77 10.52 -10.19 4.56
C ALA A 77 11.74 -10.55 3.69
N ILE A 78 11.54 -11.17 2.52
CA ILE A 78 12.62 -11.52 1.59
C ILE A 78 13.34 -10.25 1.11
N CYS A 79 12.59 -9.22 0.67
CA CYS A 79 13.17 -7.96 0.23
C CYS A 79 13.99 -7.29 1.35
N LEU A 80 13.46 -7.24 2.57
CA LEU A 80 14.14 -6.62 3.71
C LEU A 80 15.45 -7.33 4.06
N ILE A 81 15.46 -8.67 4.12
CA ILE A 81 16.67 -9.46 4.39
C ILE A 81 17.75 -9.19 3.34
N ILE A 82 17.38 -9.20 2.06
CA ILE A 82 18.34 -8.98 0.96
C ILE A 82 18.89 -7.55 1.03
N LEU A 83 18.01 -6.55 1.16
CA LEU A 83 18.41 -5.14 1.20
C LEU A 83 19.25 -4.82 2.45
N SER A 84 18.86 -5.31 3.63
CA SER A 84 19.62 -5.06 4.87
C SER A 84 21.01 -5.67 4.79
N SER A 85 21.13 -6.91 4.30
CA SER A 85 22.41 -7.61 4.19
C SER A 85 23.36 -6.88 3.24
N LEU A 86 22.86 -6.50 2.05
CA LEU A 86 23.66 -5.78 1.06
C LEU A 86 24.09 -4.39 1.56
N LYS A 87 23.17 -3.64 2.19
CA LYS A 87 23.46 -2.28 2.65
C LYS A 87 24.40 -2.23 3.84
N ILE A 88 24.23 -3.12 4.81
CA ILE A 88 25.14 -3.18 5.96
C ILE A 88 26.54 -3.56 5.47
N PHE A 89 26.65 -4.58 4.60
CA PHE A 89 27.94 -5.02 4.07
C PHE A 89 28.66 -3.92 3.29
N ILE A 90 28.01 -3.31 2.31
CA ILE A 90 28.60 -2.24 1.49
C ILE A 90 28.80 -0.96 2.31
N GLY A 91 27.87 -0.62 3.21
CA GLY A 91 27.99 0.54 4.09
C GLY A 91 29.26 0.48 4.95
N TYR A 92 29.56 -0.68 5.54
CA TYR A 92 30.82 -0.88 6.28
C TYR A 92 32.05 -0.80 5.37
N GLN A 93 32.00 -1.40 4.18
CA GLN A 93 33.13 -1.36 3.24
C GLN A 93 33.50 0.09 2.83
N LEU A 94 32.50 0.97 2.73
CA LEU A 94 32.67 2.36 2.29
C LEU A 94 32.75 3.36 3.46
N SER A 95 32.61 2.89 4.70
CA SER A 95 32.46 3.75 5.89
C SER A 95 31.29 4.75 5.80
N SER A 96 30.22 4.41 5.07
CA SER A 96 29.00 5.25 4.96
C SER A 96 28.05 4.95 6.12
N GLN A 97 27.90 5.91 7.04
CA GLN A 97 26.97 5.80 8.15
C GLN A 97 25.52 5.90 7.71
N ALA A 98 25.21 6.66 6.67
CA ALA A 98 23.86 6.74 6.14
C ALA A 98 23.38 5.37 5.65
N MET A 99 24.22 4.67 4.88
CA MET A 99 23.88 3.36 4.31
C MET A 99 23.82 2.26 5.39
N ILE A 100 24.73 2.30 6.38
CA ILE A 100 24.70 1.39 7.54
C ILE A 100 23.40 1.60 8.32
N SER A 101 23.06 2.87 8.62
CA SER A 101 21.86 3.22 9.38
C SER A 101 20.60 2.72 8.69
N GLU A 102 20.47 2.97 7.39
CA GLU A 102 19.36 2.47 6.60
C GLU A 102 19.31 0.93 6.55
N GLY A 103 20.47 0.27 6.47
CA GLY A 103 20.56 -1.19 6.49
C GLY A 103 20.05 -1.79 7.81
N PHE A 104 20.40 -1.18 8.95
CA PHE A 104 19.91 -1.60 10.26
C PHE A 104 18.41 -1.34 10.45
N GLU A 105 17.86 -0.27 9.87
CA GLU A 105 16.40 -0.07 9.94
C GLU A 105 15.65 -1.15 9.18
N ASN A 106 16.07 -1.46 7.94
CA ASN A 106 15.50 -2.56 7.17
C ASN A 106 15.60 -3.91 7.92
N LEU A 107 16.70 -4.14 8.63
CA LEU A 107 16.87 -5.33 9.47
C LEU A 107 15.92 -5.31 10.67
N SER A 108 15.79 -4.15 11.32
CA SER A 108 14.87 -3.97 12.44
C SER A 108 13.42 -4.24 12.00
N ASP A 109 13.00 -3.75 10.85
CA ASP A 109 11.67 -4.02 10.28
C ASP A 109 11.42 -5.52 10.05
N PHE A 110 12.41 -6.23 9.53
CA PHE A 110 12.30 -7.69 9.39
C PHE A 110 12.15 -8.37 10.76
N ILE A 111 12.94 -7.97 11.75
CA ILE A 111 12.85 -8.52 13.11
C ILE A 111 11.48 -8.19 13.74
N LYS A 112 10.94 -6.98 13.54
CA LYS A 112 9.59 -6.59 13.98
C LYS A 112 8.54 -7.56 13.43
N ILE A 113 8.60 -7.91 12.13
CA ILE A 113 7.69 -8.90 11.51
C ILE A 113 7.81 -10.27 12.19
N VAL A 114 9.03 -10.74 12.45
CA VAL A 114 9.27 -12.02 13.13
C VAL A 114 8.70 -12.01 14.55
N ILE A 115 8.92 -10.93 15.31
CA ILE A 115 8.37 -10.75 16.67
C ILE A 115 6.84 -10.80 16.65
N ILE A 116 6.21 -10.07 15.72
CA ILE A 116 4.75 -10.06 15.59
C ILE A 116 4.22 -11.47 15.33
N PHE A 117 4.83 -12.20 14.39
CA PHE A 117 4.39 -13.55 14.06
C PHE A 117 4.63 -14.55 15.19
N ALA A 118 5.84 -14.57 15.76
CA ALA A 118 6.27 -15.57 16.73
C ALA A 118 5.71 -15.33 18.14
N ILE A 119 5.59 -14.07 18.57
CA ILE A 119 5.19 -13.72 19.94
C ILE A 119 3.75 -13.20 19.96
N GLY A 120 3.38 -12.29 19.06
CA GLY A 120 2.02 -11.78 18.96
C GLY A 120 1.03 -12.87 18.56
N ILE A 121 1.14 -13.34 17.32
CA ILE A 121 0.16 -14.26 16.73
C ILE A 121 0.28 -15.68 17.32
N LYS A 122 1.48 -16.28 17.29
CA LYS A 122 1.65 -17.70 17.67
C LYS A 122 1.49 -17.95 19.16
N LEU A 123 1.89 -17.01 20.01
CA LEU A 123 1.79 -17.15 21.48
C LEU A 123 0.64 -16.35 22.10
N GLY A 124 -0.06 -15.51 21.33
CA GLY A 124 -1.13 -14.64 21.82
C GLY A 124 -0.65 -13.58 22.80
N LYS A 125 0.62 -13.13 22.69
CA LYS A 125 1.26 -12.21 23.65
C LYS A 125 1.53 -10.85 23.03
N ASP A 126 0.48 -10.17 22.62
CA ASP A 126 0.55 -8.90 21.87
C ASP A 126 1.28 -7.79 22.64
N LYS A 127 0.99 -7.64 23.93
CA LYS A 127 1.69 -6.69 24.81
C LYS A 127 3.19 -6.97 24.94
N THR A 128 3.58 -8.25 25.03
CA THR A 128 5.00 -8.63 25.14
C THR A 128 5.73 -8.36 23.82
N ALA A 129 5.12 -8.68 22.69
CA ALA A 129 5.68 -8.40 21.37
C ALA A 129 5.89 -6.89 21.18
N SER A 130 4.90 -6.09 21.58
CA SER A 130 4.91 -4.63 21.54
C SER A 130 6.05 -4.02 22.35
N ILE A 131 6.24 -4.46 23.60
CA ILE A 131 7.35 -4.02 24.45
C ILE A 131 8.70 -4.36 23.82
N LEU A 132 8.82 -5.56 23.23
CA LEU A 132 10.06 -6.00 22.58
C LEU A 132 10.37 -5.16 21.34
N ILE A 133 9.36 -4.81 20.53
CA ILE A 133 9.50 -3.94 19.35
C ILE A 133 9.95 -2.54 19.77
N ILE A 134 9.31 -1.95 20.79
CA ILE A 134 9.68 -0.62 21.29
C ILE A 134 11.10 -0.62 21.83
N PHE A 135 11.47 -1.65 22.61
CA PHE A 135 12.84 -1.80 23.09
C PHE A 135 13.84 -1.89 21.94
N LEU A 136 13.53 -2.70 20.92
CA LEU A 136 14.37 -2.84 19.74
C LEU A 136 14.59 -1.49 19.05
N MET A 137 13.52 -0.72 18.78
CA MET A 137 13.59 0.59 18.13
C MET A 137 14.40 1.61 18.93
N LEU A 138 14.21 1.69 20.25
CA LEU A 138 14.96 2.60 21.11
C LEU A 138 16.44 2.20 21.17
N PHE A 139 16.72 0.90 21.21
CA PHE A 139 18.09 0.39 21.24
C PHE A 139 18.83 0.61 19.91
N THR A 140 18.23 0.23 18.78
CA THR A 140 18.82 0.43 17.45
C THR A 140 18.95 1.92 17.13
N GLY A 141 17.91 2.71 17.34
CA GLY A 141 17.95 4.16 17.14
C GLY A 141 19.02 4.84 18.01
N GLY A 142 19.10 4.50 19.29
CA GLY A 142 20.08 5.08 20.20
C GLY A 142 21.54 4.72 19.84
N THR A 143 21.80 3.46 19.51
CA THR A 143 23.13 3.02 19.05
C THR A 143 23.54 3.67 17.73
N MET A 144 22.61 3.86 16.81
CA MET A 144 22.86 4.52 15.53
C MET A 144 23.06 6.03 15.65
N ILE A 145 22.35 6.69 16.57
CA ILE A 145 22.61 8.11 16.91
C ILE A 145 24.06 8.25 17.40
N TRP A 146 24.48 7.38 18.33
CA TRP A 146 25.85 7.38 18.83
C TRP A 146 26.88 7.15 17.72
N SER A 147 26.66 6.15 16.85
CA SER A 147 27.53 5.87 15.70
C SER A 147 27.62 7.08 14.75
N SER A 148 26.49 7.71 14.45
CA SER A 148 26.42 8.86 13.53
C SER A 148 27.09 10.11 14.11
N ILE A 149 26.96 10.36 15.42
CA ILE A 149 27.67 11.45 16.09
C ILE A 149 29.18 11.19 16.05
N ASN A 150 29.63 9.96 16.33
CA ASN A 150 31.06 9.65 16.28
C ASN A 150 31.62 9.84 14.86
N ALA A 151 30.90 9.44 13.83
CA ALA A 151 31.33 9.67 12.45
C ALA A 151 31.33 11.15 12.03
N LEU A 152 30.49 11.98 12.66
CA LEU A 152 30.55 13.44 12.47
C LEU A 152 31.78 14.05 13.14
N LEU A 153 32.19 13.52 14.29
CA LEU A 153 33.37 13.98 15.04
C LEU A 153 34.68 13.45 14.44
N ASP A 154 34.68 12.22 13.96
CA ASP A 154 35.80 11.53 13.32
C ASP A 154 35.45 11.18 11.87
N LEU A 155 35.61 12.18 11.00
CA LEU A 155 35.26 12.09 9.59
C LEU A 155 36.18 11.12 8.86
N SER A 156 35.70 9.89 8.67
CA SER A 156 36.36 8.90 7.84
C SER A 156 36.10 9.18 6.35
N PRO A 157 37.10 9.04 5.46
CA PRO A 157 36.89 9.16 4.03
C PRO A 157 35.92 8.08 3.54
N ILE A 158 34.88 8.51 2.84
CA ILE A 158 33.94 7.62 2.16
C ILE A 158 34.41 7.50 0.72
N ASN A 159 34.55 6.27 0.22
CA ASN A 159 34.90 6.01 -1.18
C ASN A 159 33.64 5.51 -1.91
N PRO A 160 32.83 6.39 -2.54
CA PRO A 160 31.57 5.96 -3.16
C PRO A 160 31.85 5.00 -4.32
N THR A 161 31.03 3.95 -4.42
CA THR A 161 31.11 2.99 -5.53
C THR A 161 29.78 2.91 -6.26
N VAL A 162 29.81 2.53 -7.54
CA VAL A 162 28.63 2.23 -8.35
C VAL A 162 27.73 1.20 -7.65
N GLN A 163 28.31 0.24 -6.94
CA GLN A 163 27.59 -0.78 -6.18
C GLN A 163 26.70 -0.15 -5.09
N ALA A 164 27.20 0.85 -4.37
CA ALA A 164 26.42 1.57 -3.36
C ALA A 164 25.20 2.27 -3.98
N PHE A 165 25.42 2.99 -5.08
CA PHE A 165 24.34 3.65 -5.81
C PHE A 165 23.31 2.67 -6.36
N LEU A 166 23.75 1.55 -6.93
CA LEU A 166 22.87 0.50 -7.44
C LEU A 166 22.02 -0.11 -6.32
N ILE A 167 22.60 -0.39 -5.15
CA ILE A 167 21.88 -0.97 -4.01
C ILE A 167 20.88 0.03 -3.43
N SER A 168 21.27 1.29 -3.24
CA SER A 168 20.34 2.33 -2.76
C SER A 168 19.22 2.60 -3.77
N PHE A 169 19.52 2.61 -5.07
CA PHE A 169 18.50 2.72 -6.12
C PHE A 169 17.55 1.51 -6.13
N LEU A 170 18.09 0.30 -6.04
CA LEU A 170 17.28 -0.92 -5.97
C LEU A 170 16.40 -0.93 -4.72
N SER A 171 16.88 -0.37 -3.60
CA SER A 171 16.09 -0.17 -2.41
C SER A 171 14.92 0.79 -2.63
N ILE A 172 15.13 1.90 -3.34
CA ILE A 172 14.03 2.82 -3.73
C ILE A 172 12.99 2.05 -4.53
N VAL A 173 13.41 1.30 -5.54
CA VAL A 173 12.51 0.55 -6.42
C VAL A 173 11.71 -0.50 -5.63
N PHE A 174 12.38 -1.30 -4.79
CA PHE A 174 11.72 -2.32 -3.98
C PHE A 174 10.80 -1.71 -2.92
N ASN A 175 11.25 -0.71 -2.15
CA ASN A 175 10.39 -0.07 -1.15
C ASN A 175 9.21 0.66 -1.79
N TYR A 176 9.36 1.26 -2.96
CA TYR A 176 8.25 1.84 -3.71
C TYR A 176 7.26 0.76 -4.18
N GLY A 177 7.77 -0.38 -4.67
CA GLY A 177 6.95 -1.54 -5.03
C GLY A 177 6.19 -2.11 -3.82
N LEU A 178 6.88 -2.27 -2.68
CA LEU A 178 6.29 -2.72 -1.42
C LEU A 178 5.24 -1.74 -0.91
N MET A 179 5.51 -0.43 -0.94
CA MET A 179 4.55 0.63 -0.60
C MET A 179 3.26 0.43 -1.41
N TYR A 180 3.36 0.26 -2.73
CA TYR A 180 2.20 0.09 -3.58
C TYR A 180 1.45 -1.21 -3.29
N VAL A 181 2.14 -2.35 -3.20
CA VAL A 181 1.51 -3.67 -2.98
C VAL A 181 0.87 -3.75 -1.59
N LYS A 182 1.59 -3.35 -0.53
CA LYS A 182 1.06 -3.29 0.84
C LYS A 182 -0.14 -2.34 0.93
N GLY A 183 -0.04 -1.17 0.31
CA GLY A 183 -1.11 -0.18 0.31
C GLY A 183 -2.35 -0.64 -0.47
N LEU A 184 -2.15 -1.34 -1.59
CA LEU A 184 -3.23 -1.94 -2.37
C LEU A 184 -3.94 -3.02 -1.54
N VAL A 185 -3.20 -4.03 -1.08
CA VAL A 185 -3.76 -5.16 -0.31
C VAL A 185 -4.39 -4.67 0.98
N GLY A 186 -3.74 -3.77 1.72
CA GLY A 186 -4.28 -3.22 2.97
C GLY A 186 -5.56 -2.40 2.78
N ARG A 187 -5.67 -1.57 1.73
CA ARG A 187 -6.91 -0.80 1.44
C ARG A 187 -8.09 -1.71 1.12
N ILE A 188 -7.76 -2.81 0.46
CA ILE A 188 -8.70 -3.79 -0.05
C ILE A 188 -9.19 -4.70 1.07
N SER A 189 -8.28 -5.26 1.87
CA SER A 189 -8.64 -6.15 2.99
C SER A 189 -9.12 -5.36 4.21
N GLY A 190 -8.96 -4.05 4.24
CA GLY A 190 -9.19 -3.25 5.44
C GLY A 190 -8.15 -3.53 6.52
N ASN A 191 -7.05 -4.22 6.17
CA ASN A 191 -5.95 -4.50 7.08
C ASN A 191 -5.10 -3.24 7.24
N LEU A 192 -5.34 -2.59 8.36
CA LEU A 192 -4.70 -1.35 8.75
C LEU A 192 -3.21 -1.50 8.99
N SER A 193 -2.81 -2.68 9.49
CA SER A 193 -1.42 -3.02 9.74
C SER A 193 -0.61 -3.03 8.45
N LEU A 194 -1.16 -3.58 7.36
CA LEU A 194 -0.54 -3.48 6.03
C LEU A 194 -0.53 -2.04 5.49
N LEU A 195 -1.50 -1.21 5.87
CA LEU A 195 -1.55 0.18 5.42
C LEU A 195 -0.53 1.08 6.10
N SER A 196 -0.24 0.88 7.38
CA SER A 196 0.89 1.56 8.01
C SER A 196 2.21 1.03 7.46
N ASP A 197 2.33 -0.28 7.27
CA ASP A 197 3.56 -0.88 6.69
C ASP A 197 3.84 -0.36 5.26
N SER A 198 2.78 0.04 4.53
CA SER A 198 2.90 0.77 3.27
C SER A 198 3.52 2.15 3.44
N LYS A 199 3.15 2.90 4.49
CA LYS A 199 3.73 4.21 4.83
C LYS A 199 5.16 4.09 5.32
N ASP A 200 5.46 3.07 6.11
CA ASP A 200 6.84 2.78 6.51
C ASP A 200 7.70 2.51 5.27
N SER A 201 7.17 1.78 4.29
CA SER A 201 7.85 1.59 3.00
C SER A 201 8.04 2.89 2.23
N GLN A 202 7.11 3.85 2.34
CA GLN A 202 7.26 5.20 1.76
C GLN A 202 8.37 5.99 2.46
N LEU A 203 8.44 5.93 3.80
CA LEU A 203 9.53 6.54 4.58
C LEU A 203 10.87 5.93 4.16
N ASN A 204 10.94 4.61 4.00
CA ASN A 204 12.14 3.90 3.54
C ASN A 204 12.57 4.34 2.14
N VAL A 205 11.66 4.70 1.23
CA VAL A 205 12.02 5.35 -0.05
C VAL A 205 12.69 6.70 0.18
N MET A 206 12.14 7.54 1.06
CA MET A 206 12.73 8.85 1.37
C MET A 206 14.11 8.72 2.02
N ILE A 207 14.29 7.74 2.92
CA ILE A 207 15.56 7.39 3.54
C ILE A 207 16.58 6.97 2.47
N SER A 208 16.22 6.05 1.56
CA SER A 208 17.12 5.62 0.47
C SER A 208 17.54 6.78 -0.43
N ILE A 209 16.64 7.74 -0.70
CA ILE A 209 16.98 8.96 -1.44
C ILE A 209 17.99 9.80 -0.65
N GLY A 210 17.81 9.95 0.67
CA GLY A 210 18.76 10.61 1.55
C GLY A 210 20.16 9.98 1.50
N VAL A 211 20.24 8.65 1.51
CA VAL A 211 21.51 7.91 1.37
C VAL A 211 22.18 8.22 0.03
N ILE A 212 21.44 8.20 -1.08
CA ILE A 212 22.00 8.59 -2.40
C ILE A 212 22.55 10.02 -2.36
N ILE A 213 21.85 10.96 -1.72
CA ILE A 213 22.33 12.33 -1.56
C ILE A 213 23.66 12.33 -0.78
N GLY A 214 23.75 11.61 0.35
CA GLY A 214 24.99 11.46 1.11
C GLY A 214 26.15 10.91 0.28
N LEU A 215 25.88 9.89 -0.54
CA LEU A 215 26.87 9.31 -1.46
C LEU A 215 27.31 10.30 -2.56
N ILE A 216 26.39 11.09 -3.12
CA ILE A 216 26.72 12.13 -4.12
C ILE A 216 27.66 13.17 -3.52
N PHE A 217 27.36 13.67 -2.32
CA PHE A 217 28.23 14.63 -1.63
C PHE A 217 29.59 14.05 -1.24
N SER A 218 29.65 12.74 -1.01
CA SER A 218 30.91 12.03 -0.75
C SER A 218 31.83 11.98 -1.98
N ILE A 219 31.28 11.97 -3.22
CA ILE A 219 32.09 12.13 -4.45
C ILE A 219 32.79 13.50 -4.45
N LEU A 220 32.10 14.53 -3.94
CA LEU A 220 32.63 15.88 -3.82
C LEU A 220 33.50 16.08 -2.56
N LYS A 221 33.86 15.01 -1.85
CA LYS A 221 34.64 15.00 -0.60
C LYS A 221 33.98 15.69 0.60
N TYR A 222 32.67 15.94 0.54
CA TYR A 222 31.88 16.43 1.67
C TYR A 222 31.34 15.27 2.52
N TYR A 223 32.24 14.51 3.14
CA TYR A 223 31.92 13.26 3.86
C TYR A 223 30.94 13.45 5.04
N PHE A 224 30.96 14.62 5.69
CA PHE A 224 30.08 14.91 6.82
C PHE A 224 28.59 14.86 6.47
N VAL A 225 28.23 15.08 5.19
CA VAL A 225 26.82 15.04 4.75
C VAL A 225 26.24 13.65 4.93
N ASP A 226 27.00 12.59 4.65
CA ASP A 226 26.57 11.21 4.86
C ASP A 226 26.28 10.95 6.35
N SER A 227 27.17 11.39 7.25
CA SER A 227 26.96 11.22 8.70
C SER A 227 25.77 12.01 9.22
N ILE A 228 25.48 13.21 8.66
CA ILE A 228 24.23 13.95 8.97
C ILE A 228 23.01 13.15 8.53
N VAL A 229 23.02 12.58 7.32
CA VAL A 229 21.91 11.75 6.83
C VAL A 229 21.71 10.54 7.76
N GLY A 230 22.78 9.84 8.12
CA GLY A 230 22.74 8.73 9.10
C GLY A 230 22.13 9.16 10.43
N LEU A 231 22.52 10.33 10.95
CA LEU A 231 21.98 10.88 12.19
C LEU A 231 20.47 11.19 12.08
N ILE A 232 20.02 11.79 10.97
CA ILE A 232 18.61 12.07 10.72
C ILE A 232 17.79 10.77 10.72
N ILE A 233 18.27 9.73 10.02
CA ILE A 233 17.63 8.40 9.99
C ILE A 233 17.53 7.84 11.40
N ALA A 234 18.63 7.84 12.16
CA ALA A 234 18.66 7.32 13.52
C ALA A 234 17.72 8.08 14.48
N ILE A 235 17.60 9.40 14.33
CA ILE A 235 16.65 10.23 15.11
C ILE A 235 15.21 9.88 14.77
N ILE A 236 14.87 9.65 13.49
CA ILE A 236 13.51 9.25 13.09
C ILE A 236 13.13 7.93 13.79
N ILE A 237 13.98 6.91 13.70
CA ILE A 237 13.75 5.59 14.31
C ILE A 237 13.59 5.69 15.83
N PHE A 238 14.49 6.44 16.48
CA PHE A 238 14.45 6.61 17.93
C PHE A 238 13.18 7.37 18.37
N LYS A 239 12.79 8.39 17.61
CA LYS A 239 11.57 9.17 17.86
C LYS A 239 10.32 8.30 17.73
N GLU A 240 10.24 7.45 16.70
CA GLU A 240 9.13 6.49 16.53
C GLU A 240 9.02 5.54 17.74
N GLY A 241 10.16 5.01 18.22
CA GLY A 241 10.20 4.19 19.44
C GLY A 241 9.67 4.93 20.67
N ILE A 242 9.99 6.22 20.81
CA ILE A 242 9.46 7.06 21.91
C ILE A 242 7.95 7.26 21.75
N GLU A 243 7.47 7.61 20.56
CA GLU A 243 6.04 7.81 20.30
C GLU A 243 5.23 6.55 20.63
N PHE A 244 5.70 5.37 20.22
CA PHE A 244 5.07 4.10 20.57
C PHE A 244 5.12 3.78 22.07
N LEU A 245 6.20 4.15 22.77
CA LEU A 245 6.26 4.01 24.22
C LEU A 245 5.20 4.86 24.93
N TRP A 246 4.99 6.10 24.46
CA TRP A 246 3.93 6.97 25.00
C TRP A 246 2.53 6.41 24.72
N GLU A 247 2.30 5.88 23.54
CA GLU A 247 1.05 5.22 23.13
C GLU A 247 0.76 4.02 24.05
N LEU A 248 1.72 3.10 24.19
CA LEU A 248 1.60 1.90 25.03
C LEU A 248 1.29 2.28 26.49
N ARG A 249 1.85 3.39 26.99
CA ARG A 249 1.58 3.89 28.35
C ARG A 249 0.18 4.48 28.49
N LYS A 250 -0.32 5.20 27.48
CA LYS A 250 -1.68 5.78 27.48
C LYS A 250 -2.75 4.69 27.39
N THR A 251 -2.51 3.67 26.58
CA THR A 251 -3.43 2.57 26.32
C THR A 251 -3.27 1.45 27.35
N ALA A 252 -3.26 1.79 28.65
CA ALA A 252 -3.16 0.84 29.76
C ALA A 252 -4.38 -0.12 29.91
N LYS A 253 -5.14 -0.36 28.83
CA LYS A 253 -6.17 -1.39 28.72
C LYS A 253 -5.51 -2.74 28.38
N GLU A 254 -6.14 -3.82 28.84
CA GLU A 254 -5.65 -5.20 28.65
C GLU A 254 -5.64 -5.65 27.17
N ASP A 255 -6.37 -4.95 26.29
CA ASP A 255 -6.49 -5.25 24.85
C ASP A 255 -5.62 -4.34 23.97
N PHE A 256 -4.33 -4.16 24.28
CA PHE A 256 -3.41 -3.51 23.33
C PHE A 256 -3.14 -4.45 22.16
N ASP A 257 -3.78 -4.18 21.02
CA ASP A 257 -3.60 -4.94 19.79
C ASP A 257 -2.31 -4.47 19.10
N ILE A 258 -1.46 -5.41 18.68
CA ILE A 258 -0.28 -5.12 17.85
C ILE A 258 -0.65 -4.32 16.60
N SER A 259 -1.89 -4.47 16.11
CA SER A 259 -2.38 -3.69 14.99
C SER A 259 -2.26 -2.19 15.25
N ASP A 260 -2.42 -1.70 16.48
CA ASP A 260 -2.30 -0.28 16.84
C ASP A 260 -0.89 0.29 16.64
N ILE A 261 0.18 -0.50 16.90
CA ILE A 261 1.57 -0.11 16.58
C ILE A 261 1.72 0.14 15.08
N LYS A 262 1.08 -0.71 14.27
CA LYS A 262 1.06 -0.59 12.81
C LYS A 262 -0.17 0.16 12.30
N VAL A 263 -0.79 1.09 13.04
CA VAL A 263 -1.90 1.92 12.49
C VAL A 263 -1.50 3.38 12.40
N TYR A 264 -0.24 3.75 12.63
CA TYR A 264 0.10 5.18 12.64
C TYR A 264 -0.01 5.81 11.25
N GLY A 265 -1.02 6.65 11.11
CA GLY A 265 -1.09 7.68 10.10
C GLY A 265 -2.48 7.85 9.49
N ASP A 266 -2.94 9.07 9.60
CA ASP A 266 -4.07 9.68 8.90
C ASP A 266 -3.99 9.59 7.36
N ASN A 267 -5.13 9.71 6.67
CA ASN A 267 -5.42 9.51 5.22
C ASN A 267 -5.87 8.10 4.76
N LEU A 268 -6.44 7.29 5.64
CA LEU A 268 -6.82 5.91 5.29
C LEU A 268 -8.15 5.76 4.51
N TYR A 269 -8.94 6.82 4.33
CA TYR A 269 -10.37 6.69 4.01
C TYR A 269 -10.78 6.93 2.55
N GLN A 270 -9.90 6.67 1.59
CA GLN A 270 -10.30 6.65 0.17
C GLN A 270 -10.22 5.23 -0.41
N ASN A 271 -10.91 4.27 0.22
CA ASN A 271 -11.10 2.94 -0.34
C ASN A 271 -12.52 2.76 -0.91
N ARG A 272 -12.72 1.67 -1.65
CA ARG A 272 -13.98 1.37 -2.36
C ARG A 272 -15.16 1.19 -1.42
N LEU A 273 -14.90 0.65 -0.24
CA LEU A 273 -15.90 0.50 0.81
C LEU A 273 -16.37 1.87 1.33
N THR A 274 -15.46 2.81 1.57
CA THR A 274 -15.84 4.19 1.92
C THR A 274 -16.65 4.83 0.80
N GLY A 275 -16.20 4.71 -0.45
CA GLY A 275 -16.94 5.22 -1.60
C GLY A 275 -18.38 4.66 -1.68
N TYR A 276 -18.53 3.35 -1.50
CA TYR A 276 -19.82 2.68 -1.45
C TYR A 276 -20.70 3.15 -0.28
N ILE A 277 -20.13 3.26 0.94
CA ILE A 277 -20.86 3.73 2.13
C ILE A 277 -21.37 5.15 1.91
N LEU A 278 -20.48 6.07 1.51
CA LEU A 278 -20.84 7.47 1.29
C LEU A 278 -21.89 7.61 0.17
N ALA A 279 -21.72 6.89 -0.93
CA ALA A 279 -22.65 6.91 -2.05
C ALA A 279 -24.01 6.28 -1.69
N SER A 280 -24.03 5.23 -0.87
CA SER A 280 -25.26 4.60 -0.39
C SER A 280 -26.08 5.56 0.48
N ILE A 281 -25.41 6.26 1.41
CA ILE A 281 -26.03 7.29 2.26
C ILE A 281 -26.51 8.48 1.43
N ARG A 282 -25.76 8.87 0.39
CA ARG A 282 -26.13 9.99 -0.47
C ARG A 282 -27.33 9.69 -1.38
N ARG A 283 -27.49 8.42 -1.78
CA ARG A 283 -28.51 7.97 -2.73
C ARG A 283 -29.90 7.93 -2.11
N GLU A 284 -30.01 7.40 -0.90
CA GLU A 284 -31.29 7.22 -0.21
C GLU A 284 -31.10 7.38 1.31
N ASN A 285 -32.16 7.80 2.00
CA ASN A 285 -32.17 7.81 3.46
C ASN A 285 -32.08 6.35 3.94
N ILE A 286 -30.97 6.01 4.60
CA ILE A 286 -30.66 4.63 4.96
C ILE A 286 -30.27 4.53 6.43
N THR A 287 -30.75 3.48 7.10
CA THR A 287 -30.35 3.13 8.46
C THR A 287 -29.09 2.28 8.44
N ARG A 288 -28.36 2.24 9.56
CA ARG A 288 -27.17 1.39 9.74
C ARG A 288 -27.44 -0.07 9.35
N ALA A 289 -28.53 -0.66 9.85
CA ALA A 289 -28.89 -2.05 9.57
C ALA A 289 -29.18 -2.28 8.08
N HIS A 290 -29.89 -1.36 7.42
CA HIS A 290 -30.21 -1.49 6.00
C HIS A 290 -28.96 -1.32 5.13
N LEU A 291 -28.04 -0.42 5.48
CA LEU A 291 -26.77 -0.25 4.78
C LEU A 291 -25.93 -1.53 4.80
N LEU A 292 -25.80 -2.16 5.97
CA LEU A 292 -25.03 -3.40 6.13
C LEU A 292 -25.69 -4.60 5.42
N ASP A 293 -27.03 -4.70 5.43
CA ASP A 293 -27.76 -5.71 4.66
C ASP A 293 -27.59 -5.49 3.15
N ASN A 294 -27.65 -4.24 2.70
CA ASN A 294 -27.42 -3.89 1.30
C ASN A 294 -26.02 -4.28 0.84
N PHE A 295 -25.02 -3.96 1.65
CA PHE A 295 -23.64 -4.38 1.42
C PHE A 295 -23.52 -5.91 1.35
N LYS A 296 -24.13 -6.63 2.30
CA LYS A 296 -24.09 -8.11 2.33
C LYS A 296 -24.68 -8.72 1.06
N LYS A 297 -25.89 -8.30 0.68
CA LYS A 297 -26.57 -8.76 -0.55
C LYS A 297 -25.74 -8.39 -1.78
N GLY A 298 -25.24 -7.17 -1.82
CA GLY A 298 -24.39 -6.68 -2.89
C GLY A 298 -23.12 -7.47 -3.12
N LEU A 299 -22.41 -7.71 -2.03
CA LEU A 299 -21.17 -8.48 -2.01
C LEU A 299 -21.43 -9.93 -2.40
N SER A 300 -22.54 -10.54 -1.94
CA SER A 300 -22.90 -11.90 -2.36
C SER A 300 -23.12 -12.02 -3.87
N ILE A 301 -23.80 -11.04 -4.48
CA ILE A 301 -23.99 -11.00 -5.93
C ILE A 301 -22.65 -10.79 -6.64
N GLY A 302 -21.82 -9.86 -6.13
CA GLY A 302 -20.46 -9.65 -6.61
C GLY A 302 -19.66 -10.95 -6.63
N ARG A 303 -19.64 -11.70 -5.52
CA ARG A 303 -18.91 -12.96 -5.39
C ARG A 303 -19.35 -14.02 -6.40
N ILE A 304 -20.65 -14.09 -6.69
CA ILE A 304 -21.19 -15.05 -7.66
C ILE A 304 -20.66 -14.77 -9.08
N TYR A 305 -20.72 -13.52 -9.52
CA TYR A 305 -20.43 -13.17 -10.92
C TYR A 305 -18.98 -12.75 -11.19
N TYR A 306 -18.32 -12.17 -10.19
CA TYR A 306 -17.00 -11.58 -10.31
C TYR A 306 -15.96 -12.27 -9.43
N GLN A 307 -16.35 -13.28 -8.65
CA GLN A 307 -15.46 -14.05 -7.77
C GLN A 307 -14.59 -13.11 -6.93
N GLY A 308 -13.27 -13.31 -6.95
CA GLY A 308 -12.35 -12.47 -6.21
C GLY A 308 -12.20 -11.06 -6.76
N PHE A 309 -12.83 -10.65 -7.85
CA PHE A 309 -12.92 -9.22 -8.18
C PHE A 309 -13.96 -8.47 -7.33
N ALA A 310 -14.85 -9.21 -6.64
CA ALA A 310 -15.82 -8.64 -5.72
C ALA A 310 -15.19 -8.22 -4.40
N ASP A 311 -14.29 -9.03 -3.86
CA ASP A 311 -13.65 -8.85 -2.55
C ASP A 311 -12.12 -8.96 -2.57
N PHE A 312 -11.49 -9.02 -3.75
CA PHE A 312 -10.04 -9.25 -3.92
C PHE A 312 -9.55 -10.45 -3.09
N PHE A 313 -10.30 -11.54 -3.12
CA PHE A 313 -9.98 -12.79 -2.42
C PHE A 313 -9.99 -12.68 -0.90
N TYR A 314 -10.50 -11.56 -0.37
CA TYR A 314 -10.60 -11.35 1.06
C TYR A 314 -11.84 -12.03 1.63
N LYS A 315 -11.64 -13.24 2.15
CA LYS A 315 -12.70 -14.12 2.66
C LYS A 315 -13.51 -13.50 3.80
N GLU A 316 -12.92 -12.59 4.56
CA GLU A 316 -13.55 -11.94 5.70
C GLU A 316 -14.30 -10.65 5.35
N LEU A 317 -14.20 -10.16 4.09
CA LEU A 317 -14.97 -9.00 3.67
C LEU A 317 -16.46 -9.27 3.89
N GLY A 318 -17.09 -8.45 4.72
CA GLY A 318 -18.45 -8.69 5.17
C GLY A 318 -18.99 -7.58 6.06
N PRO A 319 -20.20 -7.76 6.62
CA PRO A 319 -20.89 -6.72 7.37
C PRO A 319 -20.09 -6.17 8.55
N LYS A 320 -19.35 -7.02 9.28
CA LYS A 320 -18.52 -6.60 10.41
C LYS A 320 -17.43 -5.60 10.02
N ILE A 321 -16.83 -5.77 8.84
CA ILE A 321 -15.76 -4.89 8.35
C ILE A 321 -16.35 -3.60 7.80
N ALA A 322 -17.47 -3.68 7.08
CA ALA A 322 -18.25 -2.51 6.70
C ALA A 322 -18.69 -1.69 7.92
N GLU A 323 -19.05 -2.36 9.00
CA GLU A 323 -19.42 -1.75 10.27
C GLU A 323 -18.25 -1.02 10.94
N LYS A 324 -17.09 -1.68 11.10
CA LYS A 324 -15.87 -1.03 11.63
C LYS A 324 -15.46 0.19 10.79
N HIS A 325 -15.62 0.14 9.47
CA HIS A 325 -15.38 1.27 8.59
C HIS A 325 -16.41 2.40 8.77
N LEU A 326 -17.69 2.05 8.96
CA LEU A 326 -18.74 3.02 9.23
C LEU A 326 -18.50 3.75 10.55
N ASP A 327 -18.17 3.03 11.62
CA ASP A 327 -17.88 3.60 12.94
C ASP A 327 -16.78 4.66 12.88
N ARG A 328 -15.72 4.36 12.13
CA ARG A 328 -14.63 5.30 11.88
C ARG A 328 -15.05 6.54 11.11
N LEU A 329 -15.89 6.39 10.09
CA LEU A 329 -16.40 7.54 9.33
C LEU A 329 -17.29 8.44 10.20
N ILE A 330 -17.97 7.85 11.20
CA ILE A 330 -18.74 8.60 12.20
C ILE A 330 -17.78 9.31 13.16
N GLU A 331 -16.77 8.61 13.70
CA GLU A 331 -15.75 9.15 14.60
C GLU A 331 -14.98 10.33 13.97
N ASP A 332 -14.59 10.18 12.70
CA ASP A 332 -13.90 11.20 11.91
C ASP A 332 -14.81 12.30 11.34
N LYS A 333 -16.09 12.30 11.75
CA LYS A 333 -17.12 13.31 11.43
C LYS A 333 -17.48 13.42 9.94
N TYR A 334 -17.24 12.37 9.15
CA TYR A 334 -17.76 12.30 7.76
C TYR A 334 -19.27 12.05 7.74
N ILE A 335 -19.76 11.24 8.68
CA ILE A 335 -21.17 10.81 8.78
C ILE A 335 -21.73 11.26 10.14
N LYS A 336 -23.01 11.61 10.17
CA LYS A 336 -23.81 11.88 11.36
C LYS A 336 -24.96 10.88 11.41
N GLU A 337 -25.21 10.30 12.57
CA GLU A 337 -26.45 9.56 12.83
C GLU A 337 -27.52 10.54 13.35
N ASP A 338 -28.68 10.56 12.70
CA ASP A 338 -29.81 11.40 13.09
C ASP A 338 -31.12 10.60 13.00
N HIS A 339 -31.80 10.44 14.14
CA HIS A 339 -33.10 9.74 14.22
C HIS A 339 -33.06 8.30 13.65
N GLY A 340 -31.91 7.63 13.73
CA GLY A 340 -31.68 6.28 13.20
C GLY A 340 -31.30 6.23 11.72
N GLU A 341 -31.28 7.38 11.04
CA GLU A 341 -30.80 7.53 9.66
C GLU A 341 -29.34 8.01 9.65
N LEU A 342 -28.61 7.60 8.62
CA LEU A 342 -27.26 8.06 8.35
C LEU A 342 -27.31 9.28 7.43
N LEU A 343 -26.58 10.34 7.77
CA LEU A 343 -26.49 11.58 6.99
C LEU A 343 -25.03 11.96 6.76
N LEU A 344 -24.70 12.49 5.58
CA LEU A 344 -23.37 13.01 5.29
C LEU A 344 -23.22 14.44 5.84
N ASN A 345 -22.16 14.70 6.59
CA ASN A 345 -21.72 16.06 6.90
C ASN A 345 -21.02 16.69 5.68
N LEU A 346 -20.66 17.98 5.77
CA LEU A 346 -19.90 18.68 4.71
C LEU A 346 -18.60 17.95 4.33
N LYS A 347 -17.89 17.39 5.31
CA LYS A 347 -16.67 16.58 5.10
C LYS A 347 -16.98 15.30 4.31
N GLY A 348 -18.03 14.58 4.69
CA GLY A 348 -18.54 13.39 3.97
C GLY A 348 -18.99 13.70 2.55
N LEU A 349 -19.69 14.82 2.36
CA LEU A 349 -20.19 15.27 1.07
C LEU A 349 -19.04 15.64 0.12
N LYS A 350 -18.02 16.34 0.62
CA LYS A 350 -16.78 16.62 -0.14
C LYS A 350 -16.10 15.33 -0.58
N ALA A 351 -15.90 14.38 0.35
CA ALA A 351 -15.28 13.09 0.05
C ALA A 351 -16.06 12.29 -0.99
N PHE A 352 -17.40 12.31 -0.92
CA PHE A 352 -18.27 11.68 -1.92
C PHE A 352 -18.05 12.29 -3.31
N TYR A 353 -18.06 13.62 -3.45
CA TYR A 353 -17.87 14.26 -4.76
C TYR A 353 -16.46 14.06 -5.32
N GLU A 354 -15.43 14.05 -4.48
CA GLU A 354 -14.07 13.69 -4.92
C GLU A 354 -14.02 12.25 -5.46
N ALA A 355 -14.71 11.32 -4.80
CA ALA A 355 -14.80 9.94 -5.25
C ALA A 355 -15.58 9.81 -6.57
N LYS A 356 -16.70 10.54 -6.72
CA LYS A 356 -17.52 10.53 -7.94
C LYS A 356 -16.80 11.20 -9.12
N ALA A 357 -16.03 12.26 -8.87
CA ALA A 357 -15.17 12.88 -9.90
C ALA A 357 -14.14 11.88 -10.45
N LYS A 358 -13.48 11.11 -9.57
CA LYS A 358 -12.54 10.05 -9.97
C LYS A 358 -13.23 8.94 -10.77
N GLU A 359 -14.45 8.57 -10.40
CA GLU A 359 -15.26 7.61 -11.16
C GLU A 359 -15.49 8.11 -12.60
N TYR A 360 -15.97 9.34 -12.78
CA TYR A 360 -16.19 9.91 -14.12
C TYR A 360 -14.90 10.03 -14.93
N GLU A 361 -13.80 10.45 -14.32
CA GLU A 361 -12.50 10.52 -14.99
C GLU A 361 -12.03 9.15 -15.49
N SER A 362 -12.25 8.09 -14.69
CA SER A 362 -11.94 6.72 -15.09
C SER A 362 -12.79 6.29 -16.28
N ARG A 363 -14.12 6.51 -16.22
CA ARG A 363 -15.03 6.13 -17.32
C ARG A 363 -14.67 6.85 -18.62
N ALA A 364 -14.32 8.14 -18.55
CA ALA A 364 -13.92 8.92 -19.72
C ALA A 364 -12.67 8.33 -20.42
N LYS A 365 -11.75 7.72 -19.65
CA LYS A 365 -10.57 7.04 -20.21
C LYS A 365 -10.94 5.75 -20.95
N ASP A 366 -11.88 4.98 -20.40
CA ASP A 366 -12.34 3.71 -20.98
C ASP A 366 -13.16 3.91 -22.27
N ILE A 367 -13.87 5.03 -22.37
CA ILE A 367 -14.66 5.41 -23.56
C ILE A 367 -13.77 6.00 -24.69
N SER A 368 -12.47 6.23 -24.45
CA SER A 368 -11.61 6.95 -25.40
C SER A 368 -11.46 6.27 -26.78
N TYR A 369 -11.76 7.03 -27.83
CA TYR A 369 -11.82 6.61 -29.25
C TYR A 369 -10.47 6.20 -29.88
N ARG A 370 -9.32 6.41 -29.20
CA ARG A 370 -7.98 6.08 -29.73
C ARG A 370 -7.13 5.34 -28.72
N ARG A 371 -6.70 4.11 -29.09
CA ARG A 371 -5.66 3.36 -28.37
C ARG A 371 -4.36 4.17 -28.35
N LYS A 372 -3.96 4.68 -27.18
CA LYS A 372 -2.61 5.20 -26.97
C LYS A 372 -1.61 4.03 -27.05
N PRO A 373 -0.44 4.20 -27.71
CA PRO A 373 0.57 3.14 -27.79
C PRO A 373 1.10 2.78 -26.40
N ARG A 374 1.42 1.50 -26.19
CA ARG A 374 2.00 0.96 -24.93
C ARG A 374 3.44 1.47 -24.74
N LYS A 375 3.59 2.73 -24.31
CA LYS A 375 4.90 3.36 -24.01
C LYS A 375 5.67 2.66 -22.89
N GLY A 376 4.98 1.95 -21.99
CA GLY A 376 5.60 1.30 -20.83
C GLY A 376 6.65 0.24 -21.19
N ALA A 377 6.43 -0.54 -22.26
CA ALA A 377 7.39 -1.57 -22.67
C ALA A 377 8.72 -0.98 -23.16
N ILE A 378 8.65 0.14 -23.90
CA ILE A 378 9.83 0.85 -24.40
C ILE A 378 10.61 1.45 -23.22
N ILE A 379 9.91 2.09 -22.27
CA ILE A 379 10.55 2.67 -21.07
C ILE A 379 11.25 1.59 -20.25
N CYS A 380 10.61 0.44 -20.04
CA CYS A 380 11.21 -0.68 -19.30
C CYS A 380 12.48 -1.20 -19.99
N LEU A 381 12.45 -1.35 -21.32
CA LEU A 381 13.60 -1.80 -22.09
C LEU A 381 14.77 -0.80 -22.02
N VAL A 382 14.50 0.49 -22.08
CA VAL A 382 15.51 1.54 -21.92
C VAL A 382 16.15 1.50 -20.52
N ILE A 383 15.34 1.35 -19.46
CA ILE A 383 15.84 1.24 -18.08
C ILE A 383 16.73 0.00 -17.92
N LEU A 384 16.32 -1.13 -18.50
CA LEU A 384 17.10 -2.37 -18.45
C LEU A 384 18.46 -2.20 -19.13
N ILE A 385 18.50 -1.60 -20.31
CA ILE A 385 19.74 -1.34 -21.04
C ILE A 385 20.66 -0.43 -20.22
N LEU A 386 20.12 0.65 -19.63
CA LEU A 386 20.88 1.55 -18.78
C LEU A 386 21.47 0.84 -17.55
N LEU A 387 20.71 -0.02 -16.88
CA LEU A 387 21.20 -0.81 -15.74
C LEU A 387 22.34 -1.76 -16.16
N ILE A 388 22.20 -2.44 -17.30
CA ILE A 388 23.24 -3.33 -17.82
C ILE A 388 24.51 -2.53 -18.12
N LEU A 389 24.39 -1.37 -18.76
CA LEU A 389 25.54 -0.50 -19.05
C LEU A 389 26.23 -0.03 -17.78
N VAL A 390 25.48 0.40 -16.75
CA VAL A 390 26.05 0.83 -15.46
C VAL A 390 26.83 -0.31 -14.79
N ILE A 391 26.34 -1.55 -14.89
CA ILE A 391 27.04 -2.73 -14.35
C ILE A 391 28.30 -3.04 -15.15
N LEU A 392 28.22 -3.02 -16.49
CA LEU A 392 29.35 -3.35 -17.36
C LEU A 392 30.51 -2.35 -17.21
N PHE A 393 30.20 -1.07 -17.07
CA PHE A 393 31.20 -0.01 -16.91
C PHE A 393 31.48 0.34 -15.44
N ALA A 394 31.08 -0.52 -14.49
CA ALA A 394 31.19 -0.20 -13.07
C ALA A 394 32.63 0.06 -12.61
N GLU A 395 33.61 -0.69 -13.12
CA GLU A 395 35.04 -0.49 -12.79
C GLU A 395 35.53 0.87 -13.28
N ASP A 396 35.26 1.23 -14.53
CA ASP A 396 35.65 2.51 -15.11
C ASP A 396 34.99 3.69 -14.38
N ILE A 397 33.71 3.56 -14.03
CA ILE A 397 32.98 4.60 -13.28
C ILE A 397 33.52 4.72 -11.86
N ASN A 398 33.88 3.60 -11.20
CA ASN A 398 34.50 3.64 -9.87
C ASN A 398 35.87 4.34 -9.92
N LEU A 399 36.68 4.06 -10.93
CA LEU A 399 37.96 4.75 -11.16
C LEU A 399 37.73 6.25 -11.39
N TRP A 400 36.69 6.62 -12.13
CA TRP A 400 36.31 8.01 -12.33
C TRP A 400 35.87 8.68 -11.02
N PHE A 401 35.07 8.02 -10.16
CA PHE A 401 34.72 8.57 -8.84
C PHE A 401 35.96 8.84 -7.98
N GLN A 402 36.97 7.98 -8.04
CA GLN A 402 38.23 8.15 -7.31
C GLN A 402 39.13 9.28 -7.85
N SER A 403 38.84 9.80 -9.05
CA SER A 403 39.63 10.88 -9.66
C SER A 403 39.28 12.28 -9.13
N PHE A 404 38.15 12.43 -8.45
CA PHE A 404 37.74 13.68 -7.78
C PHE A 404 38.34 13.79 -6.38
#